data_AF-A0A536A899-F1
#
_entry.id   AF-A0A536A899-F1
#
_cell.length_a   1.000
_cell.length_b   1.000
_cell.length_c   1.000
_cell.angle_alpha   90.00
_cell.angle_beta   90.00
_cell.angle_gamma   90.00
#
_symmetry.space_group_name_H-M   'P 1'
#
loop_
_entity.id
_entity.type
_entity.pdbx_description
1 polymer ?
#
loop_
_entity_poly.entity_id
_entity_poly.type
_entity_poly.pdbx_seq_one_letter_code
_entity_poly.pdbx_strand_id
1 'polypeptide(L)' 'WMYSLKKNDPNAVKTTLTLAERGNKTEATLQLLFGSKEERDEKVAKFYAAQGAQQTLESLAAYVASAQAAHN' A
#
# COMPACT_ATOMS: atom_id res chain seq x y z
N TRP A 1 6.96 14.74 12.12
CA TRP A 1 6.61 13.47 11.46
C TRP A 1 7.89 12.83 10.94
N MET A 2 8.02 11.51 11.09
CA MET A 2 9.28 10.77 11.05
C MET A 2 9.69 10.27 9.65
N TYR A 3 9.24 10.95 8.58
CA TYR A 3 9.54 10.53 7.20
C TYR A 3 9.90 11.73 6.34
N SER A 4 11.02 11.59 5.63
CA SER A 4 11.50 12.48 4.59
C SER A 4 10.78 12.15 3.29
N LEU A 5 10.11 13.13 2.67
CA LEU A 5 9.55 13.01 1.31
C LEU A 5 10.61 13.23 0.21
N LYS A 6 11.89 13.24 0.59
CA LYS A 6 12.97 13.45 -0.38
C LYS A 6 13.01 12.25 -1.33
N LYS A 7 13.08 12.55 -2.62
CA LYS A 7 13.14 11.57 -3.72
C LYS A 7 14.27 10.53 -3.56
N ASN A 8 15.35 10.90 -2.89
CA ASN A 8 16.54 10.05 -2.68
C ASN A 8 16.74 9.68 -1.20
N ASP A 9 15.67 9.62 -0.41
CA ASP A 9 15.80 9.16 0.97
C ASP A 9 16.19 7.67 0.99
N PRO A 10 17.35 7.32 1.56
CA PRO A 10 17.81 5.93 1.57
C PRO A 10 16.96 5.02 2.49
N ASN A 11 16.14 5.62 3.36
CA ASN A 11 15.23 4.91 4.27
C ASN A 11 13.77 4.95 3.77
N ALA A 12 13.54 5.41 2.53
CA ALA A 12 12.23 5.38 1.91
C ALA A 12 11.79 3.94 1.68
N VAL A 13 10.59 3.60 2.17
CA VAL A 13 9.94 2.33 1.84
C VAL A 13 9.51 2.43 0.39
N LYS A 14 10.03 1.53 -0.46
CA LYS A 14 9.58 1.45 -1.85
C LYS A 14 8.26 0.70 -1.89
N THR A 15 7.24 1.32 -2.45
CA THR A 15 5.89 0.77 -2.52
C THR A 15 5.54 0.45 -3.97
N THR A 16 5.10 -0.78 -4.23
CA THR A 16 4.65 -1.21 -5.57
C THR A 16 3.23 -1.75 -5.46
N LEU A 17 2.32 -1.18 -6.25
CA LEU A 17 0.96 -1.68 -6.43
C LEU A 17 0.89 -2.41 -7.76
N THR A 18 0.61 -3.71 -7.72
CA THR A 18 0.36 -4.52 -8.91
C THR A 18 -1.13 -4.77 -9.04
N LEU A 19 -1.68 -4.51 -10.23
CA LEU A 19 -3.07 -4.78 -10.56
C LEU A 19 -3.11 -5.89 -11.61
N ALA A 20 -3.85 -6.96 -11.32
CA ALA A 20 -4.02 -8.08 -12.22
C ALA A 20 -5.51 -8.35 -12.46
N GLU A 21 -5.86 -8.71 -13.70
CA GLU A 21 -7.22 -9.12 -14.02
C GLU A 21 -7.55 -10.48 -13.38
N ARG A 22 -8.74 -10.57 -12.77
CA ARG A 22 -9.33 -11.80 -12.23
C ARG A 22 -10.80 -11.88 -12.65
N GLY A 23 -11.03 -12.17 -13.92
CA GLY A 23 -12.38 -12.21 -14.49
C GLY A 23 -13.03 -10.83 -14.44
N ASN A 24 -14.17 -10.70 -13.77
CA ASN A 24 -14.85 -9.41 -13.59
C ASN A 24 -14.34 -8.60 -12.38
N LYS A 25 -13.21 -9.00 -11.80
CA LYS A 25 -12.58 -8.35 -10.64
C LYS A 25 -11.13 -8.01 -10.95
N THR A 26 -10.56 -7.14 -10.12
CA THR A 26 -9.13 -6.81 -10.12
C THR A 26 -8.50 -7.33 -8.82
N GLU A 27 -7.43 -8.09 -8.94
CA GLU A 27 -6.55 -8.44 -7.83
C GLU A 27 -5.52 -7.32 -7.65
N ALA A 28 -5.51 -6.72 -6.47
CA ALA A 28 -4.58 -5.67 -6.11
C ALA A 28 -3.58 -6.20 -5.08
N THR A 29 -2.29 -6.21 -5.43
CA THR A 29 -1.20 -6.59 -4.51
C THR A 29 -0.38 -5.36 -4.18
N LEU A 30 -0.30 -5.02 -2.89
CA LEU A 30 0.54 -3.92 -2.40
C LEU A 30 1.79 -4.50 -1.73
N GLN A 31 2.95 -4.24 -2.32
CA GLN A 31 4.26 -4.66 -1.80
C GLN A 31 4.98 -3.46 -1.18
N LEU A 32 5.44 -3.62 0.07
CA LEU A 32 6.29 -2.68 0.77
C LEU A 32 7.70 -3.27 0.90
N LEU A 33 8.68 -2.65 0.24
CA LEU A 33 10.08 -3.05 0.28
C LEU A 33 10.88 -2.11 1.19
N PHE A 34 11.45 -2.69 2.24
CA PHE A 34 12.22 -2.00 3.27
C PHE A 34 13.73 -2.16 3.02
N GLY A 35 14.52 -1.24 3.55
CA GLY A 35 15.98 -1.25 3.37
C GLY A 35 16.67 -2.44 4.06
N SER A 36 16.08 -2.94 5.15
CA SER A 36 16.55 -4.13 5.87
C SER A 36 15.41 -4.88 6.55
N LYS A 37 15.70 -6.09 7.05
CA LYS A 37 14.75 -6.90 7.82
C LYS A 37 14.38 -6.25 9.15
N GLU A 38 15.34 -5.66 9.85
CA GLU A 38 15.17 -4.97 11.13
C GLU A 38 14.25 -3.77 10.96
N GLU A 39 14.44 -2.99 9.88
CA GLU A 39 13.56 -1.87 9.57
C GLU A 39 12.13 -2.34 9.27
N ARG A 40 11.97 -3.43 8.52
CA ARG A 40 10.66 -4.05 8.27
C ARG A 40 10.01 -4.49 9.58
N ASP A 41 10.72 -5.24 10.39
CA ASP A 41 10.21 -5.80 11.65
C ASP A 41 9.82 -4.67 12.62
N GLU A 42 10.64 -3.63 12.72
CA GLU A 42 10.32 -2.43 13.51
C GLU A 42 9.07 -1.72 12.98
N LYS A 43 9.00 -1.43 11.67
CA LYS A 43 7.88 -0.66 11.10
C LYS A 43 6.57 -1.45 11.10
N VAL A 44 6.63 -2.77 10.94
CA VAL A 44 5.46 -3.64 11.09
C VAL A 44 4.99 -3.65 12.55
N ALA A 45 5.89 -3.76 13.53
CA ALA A 45 5.50 -3.84 14.94
C ALA A 45 5.07 -2.49 15.54
N LYS A 46 5.82 -1.41 15.27
CA LYS A 46 5.60 -0.09 15.89
C LYS A 46 4.60 0.76 15.11
N PHE A 47 4.59 0.66 13.79
CA PHE A 47 3.80 1.52 12.92
C PHE A 47 2.72 0.76 12.15
N TYR A 48 2.55 -0.53 12.41
CA TYR A 48 1.49 -1.36 11.83
C TYR A 48 1.46 -1.29 10.29
N ALA A 49 2.63 -1.20 9.67
CA ALA A 49 2.75 -0.94 8.23
C ALA A 49 1.95 -1.94 7.37
N ALA A 50 1.89 -3.21 7.78
CA ALA A 50 1.08 -4.23 7.09
C ALA A 50 -0.43 -3.97 7.23
N GLN A 51 -0.91 -3.58 8.41
CA GLN A 51 -2.33 -3.26 8.62
C GLN A 51 -2.72 -1.99 7.89
N GLY A 52 -1.89 -0.95 7.93
CA GLY A 52 -2.13 0.29 7.18
C GLY A 52 -2.17 0.06 5.67
N ALA A 53 -1.30 -0.81 5.14
CA ALA A 53 -1.33 -1.23 3.74
C ALA A 53 -2.65 -1.93 3.37
N GLN A 54 -3.13 -2.86 4.21
CA GLN A 54 -4.41 -3.54 4.00
C GLN A 54 -5.58 -2.53 4.03
N GLN A 55 -5.64 -1.66 5.03
CA GLN A 55 -6.68 -0.63 5.15
C GLN A 55 -6.69 0.33 3.95
N THR A 56 -5.52 0.61 3.39
CA THR A 56 -5.40 1.42 2.16
C THR A 56 -6.03 0.71 0.97
N LEU A 57 -5.79 -0.60 0.80
CA LEU A 57 -6.43 -1.39 -0.25
C LEU A 57 -7.95 -1.51 -0.06
N GLU A 58 -8.43 -1.66 1.18
CA GLU A 58 -9.86 -1.66 1.49
C GLU A 58 -10.52 -0.31 1.15
N SER A 59 -9.86 0.80 1.49
CA SER A 59 -10.33 2.15 1.16
C SER A 59 -10.35 2.38 -0.36
N LEU A 60 -9.34 1.89 -1.07
CA LEU A 60 -9.30 1.95 -2.54
C LEU A 60 -10.44 1.14 -3.16
N ALA A 61 -10.70 -0.07 -2.66
CA ALA A 61 -11.81 -0.89 -3.14
C ALA A 61 -13.17 -0.18 -2.93
N ALA A 62 -13.39 0.43 -1.76
CA ALA A 62 -14.61 1.19 -1.48
C ALA A 62 -14.75 2.41 -2.40
N TYR A 63 -13.67 3.14 -2.65
CA TYR A 63 -13.65 4.28 -3.57
C TYR A 63 -13.96 3.87 -5.02
N VAL A 64 -13.37 2.78 -5.50
CA VAL A 64 -13.64 2.29 -6.86
C VAL A 64 -15.09 1.83 -7.00
N ALA A 65 -15.64 1.15 -5.98
CA ALA A 65 -17.04 0.74 -5.99
C ALA A 65 -18.01 1.93 -6.05
N SER A 66 -17.75 3.02 -5.30
CA SER A 66 -18.57 4.22 -5.36
C SER A 66 -18.41 4.98 -6.67
N ALA A 67 -17.20 5.06 -7.22
CA ALA A 67 -16.94 5.66 -8.52
C ALA A 67 -17.61 4.90 -9.67
N GLN A 68 -17.64 3.56 -9.61
CA GLN A 68 -18.33 2.72 -10.59
C GLN A 68 -19.85 2.93 -10.53
N ALA A 69 -20.42 3.03 -9.33
CA ALA A 69 -21.86 3.29 -9.16
C ALA A 69 -22.29 4.66 -9.67
N ALA A 70 -21.40 5.66 -9.63
CA ALA A 70 -21.68 7.00 -10.16
C ALA A 70 -21.58 7.10 -11.69
N HIS A 71 -20.96 6.12 -12.35
CA HIS A 71 -20.77 6.09 -13.80
C HIS A 71 -21.79 5.21 -14.54
N ASN A 72 -22.64 4.48 -13.81
CA ASN A 72 -23.74 3.65 -14.33
C ASN A 72 -25.10 4.33 -14.09
#